data_AF-A0A1I4JBU1-F1
#
_entry.id   AF-A0A1I4JBU1-F1
#
_cell.length_a   1.000
_cell.length_b   1.000
_cell.length_c   1.000
_cell.angle_alpha   90.00
_cell.angle_beta   90.00
_cell.angle_gamma   90.00
#
_symmetry.space_group_name_H-M   'P 1'
#
loop_
_entity.id
_entity.type
_entity.pdbx_description
1 polymer ?
#
loop_
_entity_poly.entity_id
_entity_poly.type
_entity_poly.pdbx_seq_one_letter_code
_entity_poly.pdbx_strand_id
1 'polypeptide(L)'
;MTPRSIGCGAALLGAALVAGVLAAAPARAETLDTPSFTIAIERHCAEGNVSCDKVGYTGTSKKNGKAIRLNGKTMHTLCADGVTPCRFIGYEFRNGNVNYTVTDGGELTVTIGRKLVLQERGEWK
;
A
#
# COMPACT_ATOMS: atom_id res chain seq x y z
N MET A 1 40.47 25.50 59.36
CA MET A 1 40.18 24.19 59.99
C MET A 1 39.16 23.49 59.12
N THR A 2 39.52 22.36 58.51
CA THR A 2 38.54 21.46 57.87
C THR A 2 37.67 20.82 58.95
N PRO A 3 36.44 20.41 58.60
CA PRO A 3 36.23 18.97 58.53
C PRO A 3 35.36 18.49 57.35
N ARG A 4 35.57 17.21 57.02
CA ARG A 4 34.75 16.33 56.16
C ARG A 4 33.50 15.86 56.93
N SER A 5 32.44 15.44 56.21
CA SER A 5 31.54 14.29 56.52
C SER A 5 30.28 14.35 55.63
N ILE A 6 30.11 13.47 54.62
CA ILE A 6 29.26 12.24 54.57
C ILE A 6 27.74 12.48 54.74
N GLY A 7 26.95 12.03 53.75
CA GLY A 7 25.66 11.36 54.01
C GLY A 7 24.44 11.70 53.15
N CYS A 8 24.08 10.74 52.27
CA CYS A 8 22.74 10.25 51.94
C CYS A 8 21.62 11.19 51.41
N GLY A 9 21.33 11.03 50.10
CA GLY A 9 19.99 10.66 49.62
C GLY A 9 18.90 11.75 49.55
N ALA A 10 18.58 12.20 48.33
CA ALA A 10 17.21 12.52 47.95
C ALA A 10 17.09 12.48 46.42
N ALA A 11 16.12 11.69 45.95
CA ALA A 11 15.89 11.32 44.57
C ALA A 11 15.47 12.51 43.69
N LEU A 12 16.07 12.60 42.50
CA LEU A 12 15.58 13.43 41.39
C LEU A 12 14.48 12.65 40.67
N LEU A 13 13.22 13.04 40.82
CA LEU A 13 12.15 12.61 39.93
C LEU A 13 12.29 13.38 38.61
N GLY A 14 13.01 12.77 37.66
CA GLY A 14 13.08 13.22 36.28
C GLY A 14 11.76 12.96 35.56
N ALA A 15 11.19 13.99 34.96
CA ALA A 15 10.08 13.87 34.03
C ALA A 15 10.58 13.24 32.72
N ALA A 16 10.27 11.96 32.50
CA ALA A 16 10.58 11.26 31.27
C ALA A 16 9.61 11.69 30.16
N LEU A 17 10.13 12.38 29.13
CA LEU A 17 9.45 12.58 27.86
C LEU A 17 9.31 11.22 27.17
N VAL A 18 8.10 10.64 27.22
CA VAL A 18 7.79 9.43 26.46
C VAL A 18 7.66 9.82 24.99
N ALA A 19 8.77 9.74 24.25
CA ALA A 19 8.75 9.82 22.79
C ALA A 19 8.03 8.57 22.26
N GLY A 20 6.74 8.70 21.94
CA GLY A 20 5.95 7.65 21.32
C GLY A 20 6.53 7.28 19.96
N VAL A 21 7.11 6.08 19.87
CA VAL A 21 7.56 5.51 18.59
C VAL A 21 6.31 5.13 17.79
N LEU A 22 5.99 5.90 16.75
CA LEU A 22 4.99 5.50 15.76
C LEU A 22 5.55 4.33 14.95
N ALA A 23 5.12 3.11 15.29
CA ALA A 23 5.40 1.93 14.48
C ALA A 23 4.63 2.04 13.15
N ALA A 24 5.33 2.36 12.07
CA ALA A 24 4.79 2.26 10.72
C ALA A 24 4.66 0.77 10.35
N ALA A 25 3.44 0.31 10.03
CA ALA A 25 3.22 -1.04 9.53
C ALA A 25 3.97 -1.24 8.20
N PRO A 26 4.51 -2.45 7.93
CA PRO A 26 5.21 -2.73 6.67
C PRO A 26 4.21 -2.63 5.51
N ALA A 27 4.41 -1.67 4.62
CA ALA A 27 3.69 -1.62 3.36
C ALA A 27 4.33 -2.64 2.39
N ARG A 28 3.52 -3.53 1.81
CA ARG A 28 4.00 -4.40 0.72
C ARG A 28 3.87 -3.63 -0.58
N ALA A 29 5.01 -3.37 -1.20
CA ALA A 29 5.12 -2.72 -2.50
C ALA A 29 5.42 -3.77 -3.58
N GLU A 30 4.65 -3.76 -4.66
CA GLU A 30 4.82 -4.62 -5.83
C GLU A 30 4.89 -3.74 -7.08
N THR A 31 5.75 -4.09 -8.04
CA THR A 31 5.88 -3.31 -9.28
C THR A 31 5.48 -4.14 -10.48
N LEU A 32 4.53 -3.65 -11.28
CA LEU A 32 4.20 -4.20 -12.60
C LEU A 32 4.84 -3.34 -13.68
N ASP A 33 5.69 -3.94 -14.49
CA ASP A 33 6.33 -3.29 -15.63
C ASP A 33 5.66 -3.72 -16.94
N THR A 34 4.98 -2.78 -17.59
CA THR A 34 4.24 -2.96 -18.86
C THR A 34 4.95 -2.25 -20.01
N PRO A 35 4.57 -2.46 -21.29
CA PRO A 35 5.15 -1.74 -22.41
C PRO A 35 5.10 -0.22 -22.26
N SER A 36 3.99 0.36 -21.80
CA SER A 36 3.81 1.82 -21.75
C SER A 36 3.97 2.42 -20.35
N PHE A 37 3.84 1.62 -19.29
CA PHE A 37 3.80 2.11 -17.91
C PHE A 37 4.63 1.26 -16.94
N THR A 38 5.16 1.91 -15.92
CA THR A 38 5.65 1.26 -14.70
C THR A 38 4.68 1.58 -13.57
N ILE A 39 4.17 0.55 -12.91
CA ILE A 39 3.08 0.65 -11.94
C ILE A 39 3.59 0.15 -10.60
N ALA A 40 3.64 1.02 -9.59
CA ALA A 40 3.89 0.63 -8.22
C ALA A 40 2.57 0.51 -7.45
N ILE A 41 2.37 -0.61 -6.75
CA ILE A 41 1.18 -0.89 -5.94
C ILE A 41 1.62 -1.09 -4.50
N GLU A 42 1.01 -0.37 -3.58
CA GLU A 42 1.33 -0.41 -2.15
C GLU A 42 0.10 -0.81 -1.34
N ARG A 43 0.18 -1.93 -0.60
CA ARG A 43 -0.89 -2.33 0.32
C ARG A 43 -0.64 -1.73 1.70
N HIS A 44 -1.61 -0.97 2.20
CA HIS A 44 -1.58 -0.34 3.53
C HIS A 44 -2.54 -1.02 4.52
N CYS A 45 -2.66 -2.34 4.41
CA CYS A 45 -3.47 -3.16 5.32
C CYS A 45 -2.56 -4.01 6.20
N ALA A 46 -3.05 -4.37 7.39
CA ALA A 46 -2.33 -5.27 8.29
C ALA A 46 -2.05 -6.62 7.62
N GLU A 47 -0.93 -7.24 7.98
CA GLU A 47 -0.60 -8.58 7.50
C GLU A 47 -1.69 -9.59 7.91
N GLY A 48 -1.98 -10.54 7.02
CA GLY A 48 -3.04 -11.54 7.22
C GLY A 48 -4.43 -11.12 6.71
N ASN A 49 -4.63 -9.86 6.32
CA ASN A 49 -5.87 -9.44 5.68
C ASN A 49 -5.98 -10.00 4.26
N VAL A 50 -6.99 -10.84 4.03
CA VAL A 50 -7.31 -11.37 2.69
C VAL A 50 -7.74 -10.23 1.77
N SER A 51 -8.68 -9.40 2.23
CA SER A 51 -9.16 -8.23 1.50
C SER A 51 -8.54 -6.95 2.04
N CYS A 52 -8.22 -6.01 1.15
CA CYS A 52 -7.66 -4.72 1.50
C CYS A 52 -8.28 -3.61 0.64
N ASP A 53 -8.91 -2.63 1.30
CA ASP A 53 -9.52 -1.44 0.67
C ASP A 53 -8.61 -0.20 0.71
N LYS A 54 -7.36 -0.37 1.17
CA LYS A 54 -6.36 0.69 1.29
C LYS A 54 -5.13 0.32 0.47
N VAL A 55 -5.29 0.34 -0.86
CA VAL A 55 -4.23 0.06 -1.81
C VAL A 55 -3.87 1.32 -2.58
N GLY A 56 -2.62 1.74 -2.51
CA GLY A 56 -2.05 2.81 -3.32
C GLY A 56 -1.62 2.30 -4.69
N TYR A 57 -1.78 3.15 -5.70
CA TYR A 57 -1.30 2.94 -7.06
C TYR A 57 -0.51 4.17 -7.52
N THR A 58 0.68 3.95 -8.06
CA THR A 58 1.45 4.98 -8.78
C THR A 58 1.78 4.46 -10.17
N GLY A 59 1.07 4.97 -11.18
CA GLY A 59 1.30 4.63 -12.58
C GLY A 59 2.11 5.71 -13.27
N THR A 60 3.31 5.36 -13.74
CA THR A 60 4.24 6.28 -14.41
C THR A 60 4.34 5.93 -15.89
N SER A 61 4.05 6.89 -16.76
CA SER A 61 4.19 6.71 -18.21
C SER A 61 5.66 6.69 -18.61
N LYS A 62 6.07 5.62 -19.32
CA LYS A 62 7.43 5.51 -19.85
C LYS A 62 7.71 6.50 -20.99
N LYS A 63 6.66 6.95 -21.67
CA LYS A 63 6.78 7.90 -22.79
C LYS A 63 7.22 9.30 -22.35
N ASN A 64 6.70 9.79 -21.22
CA ASN A 64 6.88 11.19 -20.81
C ASN A 64 7.18 11.38 -19.32
N GLY A 65 7.34 10.29 -18.55
CA GLY A 65 7.65 10.32 -17.13
C GLY A 65 6.52 10.84 -16.23
N LYS A 66 5.35 11.19 -16.77
CA LYS A 66 4.24 11.67 -15.96
C LYS A 66 3.64 10.53 -15.15
N ALA A 67 3.33 10.82 -13.88
CA ALA A 67 2.75 9.86 -12.96
C ALA A 67 1.36 10.29 -12.49
N ILE A 68 0.50 9.31 -12.25
CA ILE A 68 -0.76 9.48 -11.53
C ILE A 68 -0.74 8.64 -10.26
N ARG A 69 -1.46 9.11 -9.23
CA ARG A 69 -1.62 8.40 -7.96
C ARG A 69 -3.09 8.16 -7.68
N LEU A 70 -3.44 6.92 -7.34
CA LEU A 70 -4.81 6.49 -7.10
C LEU A 70 -4.89 5.67 -5.81
N ASN A 71 -6.09 5.62 -5.24
CA ASN A 71 -6.43 4.68 -4.18
C ASN A 71 -7.39 3.64 -4.74
N GLY A 72 -7.30 2.42 -4.22
CA GLY A 72 -8.08 1.29 -4.67
C GLY A 72 -8.09 0.16 -3.66
N LYS A 73 -8.46 -1.01 -4.14
CA LYS A 73 -8.68 -2.20 -3.33
C LYS A 73 -8.26 -3.48 -4.03
N THR A 74 -8.12 -4.55 -3.27
CA THR A 74 -7.90 -5.89 -3.81
C THR A 74 -9.19 -6.47 -4.38
N MET A 75 -9.06 -7.27 -5.42
CA MET A 75 -10.12 -8.07 -6.02
C MET A 75 -9.92 -9.55 -5.68
N HIS A 76 -11.03 -10.24 -5.39
CA HIS A 76 -11.04 -11.66 -5.07
C HIS A 76 -12.19 -12.38 -5.75
N THR A 77 -12.03 -13.68 -5.99
CA THR A 77 -13.18 -14.55 -6.23
C THR A 77 -13.94 -14.74 -4.92
N LEU A 78 -15.21 -15.09 -5.03
CA LEU A 78 -16.00 -15.54 -3.89
C LEU A 78 -15.86 -17.06 -3.74
N CYS A 79 -15.89 -17.54 -2.50
CA CYS A 79 -15.99 -18.96 -2.20
C CYS A 79 -17.39 -19.49 -2.54
N ALA A 80 -17.62 -20.79 -2.34
CA ALA A 80 -18.91 -21.44 -2.63
C ALA A 80 -20.09 -20.85 -1.82
N ASP A 81 -19.82 -20.18 -0.70
CA ASP A 81 -20.82 -19.47 0.11
C ASP A 81 -21.27 -18.13 -0.50
N GLY A 82 -20.62 -17.66 -1.57
CA GLY A 82 -20.96 -16.43 -2.28
C GLY A 82 -20.66 -15.15 -1.51
N VAL A 83 -19.97 -15.20 -0.38
CA VAL A 83 -19.68 -14.00 0.45
C VAL A 83 -18.24 -13.94 0.94
N THR A 84 -17.58 -15.09 1.14
CA THR A 84 -16.22 -15.13 1.65
C THR A 84 -15.22 -14.92 0.51
N PRO A 85 -14.26 -13.97 0.62
CA PRO A 85 -13.17 -13.83 -0.32
C PRO A 85 -12.28 -15.08 -0.35
N CYS A 86 -12.00 -15.61 -1.54
CA CYS A 86 -11.27 -16.86 -1.74
C CYS A 86 -9.91 -16.62 -2.44
N ARG A 87 -9.91 -16.53 -3.77
CA ARG A 87 -8.68 -16.40 -4.56
C ARG A 87 -8.45 -14.93 -4.90
N PHE A 88 -7.25 -14.44 -4.61
CA PHE A 88 -6.78 -13.13 -5.08
C PHE A 88 -6.73 -13.08 -6.61
N ILE A 89 -7.32 -12.04 -7.21
CA ILE A 89 -7.37 -11.82 -8.66
C ILE A 89 -6.52 -10.61 -9.08
N GLY A 90 -6.29 -9.66 -8.17
CA GLY A 90 -5.59 -8.42 -8.50
C GLY A 90 -6.12 -7.20 -7.75
N TYR A 91 -6.13 -6.06 -8.42
CA TYR A 91 -6.41 -4.76 -7.86
C TYR A 91 -7.36 -3.95 -8.75
N GLU A 92 -8.25 -3.18 -8.13
CA GLU A 92 -9.15 -2.22 -8.77
C GLU A 92 -8.88 -0.81 -8.24
N PHE A 93 -8.70 0.16 -9.15
CA PHE A 93 -8.54 1.58 -8.83
C PHE A 93 -9.52 2.41 -9.68
N ARG A 94 -10.08 3.47 -9.09
CA ARG A 94 -11.08 4.31 -9.74
C ARG A 94 -10.69 5.78 -9.69
N ASN A 95 -10.91 6.48 -10.81
CA ASN A 95 -10.77 7.93 -10.89
C ASN A 95 -11.91 8.50 -11.75
N GLY A 96 -12.96 9.03 -11.13
CA GLY A 96 -14.16 9.47 -11.83
C GLY A 96 -14.81 8.32 -12.62
N ASN A 97 -14.90 8.47 -13.95
CA ASN A 97 -15.44 7.46 -14.86
C ASN A 97 -14.38 6.48 -15.41
N VAL A 98 -13.13 6.59 -14.96
CA VAL A 98 -12.02 5.74 -15.40
C VAL A 98 -11.80 4.64 -14.37
N ASN A 99 -11.76 3.40 -14.83
CA ASN A 99 -11.44 2.23 -14.01
C ASN A 99 -10.12 1.62 -14.48
N TYR A 100 -9.26 1.30 -13.52
CA TYR A 100 -7.97 0.67 -13.73
C TYR A 100 -8.00 -0.68 -13.01
N THR A 101 -7.76 -1.75 -13.76
CA THR A 101 -7.68 -3.10 -13.23
C THR A 101 -6.26 -3.61 -13.46
N VAL A 102 -5.62 -4.12 -12.41
CA VAL A 102 -4.32 -4.77 -12.49
C VAL A 102 -4.46 -6.19 -11.98
N THR A 103 -4.27 -7.19 -12.83
CA THR A 103 -4.48 -8.60 -12.45
C THR A 103 -3.23 -9.23 -11.84
N ASP A 104 -3.41 -10.27 -11.01
CA ASP A 104 -2.33 -11.11 -10.48
C ASP A 104 -1.45 -11.71 -11.60
N GLY A 105 -2.05 -11.96 -12.78
CA GLY A 105 -1.35 -12.39 -14.00
C GLY A 105 -0.57 -11.30 -14.74
N GLY A 106 -0.51 -10.07 -14.23
CA GLY A 106 0.31 -8.99 -14.79
C GLY A 106 -0.35 -8.24 -15.95
N GLU A 107 -1.68 -8.22 -16.03
CA GLU A 107 -2.39 -7.43 -17.03
C GLU A 107 -2.90 -6.11 -16.43
N LEU A 108 -2.54 -5.00 -17.07
CA LEU A 108 -3.15 -3.68 -16.86
C LEU A 108 -4.29 -3.49 -17.87
N THR A 109 -5.49 -3.22 -17.36
CA THR A 109 -6.65 -2.81 -18.16
C THR A 109 -7.14 -1.45 -17.69
N VAL A 110 -7.40 -0.53 -18.63
CA VAL A 110 -8.00 0.77 -18.34
C VAL A 110 -9.26 0.93 -19.18
N THR A 111 -10.36 1.26 -18.51
CA THR A 111 -11.65 1.52 -19.16
C THR A 111 -12.17 2.91 -18.79
N ILE A 112 -12.85 3.56 -19.73
CA ILE A 112 -13.60 4.79 -19.50
C ILE A 112 -15.07 4.48 -19.72
N GLY A 113 -15.86 4.45 -18.64
CA GLY A 113 -17.21 3.91 -18.66
C GLY A 113 -17.22 2.45 -19.13
N ARG A 114 -17.81 2.19 -20.30
CA ARG A 114 -17.86 0.84 -20.92
C ARG A 114 -16.80 0.61 -21.98
N LYS A 115 -15.99 1.63 -22.31
CA LYS A 115 -15.01 1.56 -23.39
C LYS A 115 -13.64 1.13 -22.85
N LEU A 116 -13.08 0.07 -23.41
CA LEU A 116 -11.68 -0.29 -23.23
C LEU A 116 -10.79 0.75 -23.92
N VAL A 117 -9.86 1.36 -23.18
CA VAL A 117 -8.92 2.35 -23.73
C VAL A 117 -7.46 1.89 -23.69
N LEU A 118 -7.14 0.94 -22.82
CA LEU A 118 -5.81 0.33 -22.75
C LEU A 118 -5.94 -1.11 -22.22
N GLN A 119 -5.19 -2.02 -22.83
CA GLN A 119 -4.93 -3.35 -22.29
C GLN A 119 -3.49 -3.72 -22.60
N GLU A 120 -2.71 -3.97 -21.56
CA GLU A 120 -1.29 -4.30 -21.68
C GLU A 120 -0.93 -5.40 -20.71
N ARG A 121 -0.14 -6.37 -21.18
CA ARG A 121 0.48 -7.38 -20.32
C ARG A 121 1.90 -6.97 -20.00
N GLY A 122 2.26 -7.08 -18.73
CA GLY A 122 3.59 -6.79 -18.20
C GLY A 122 4.12 -7.92 -17.33
N GLU A 123 5.21 -7.63 -16.64
CA GLU A 123 5.87 -8.54 -15.71
C GLU A 123 5.91 -7.94 -14.31
N TRP A 124 5.52 -8.73 -13.31
CA TRP A 124 5.74 -8.39 -11.91
C TRP A 124 7.23 -8.47 -11.55
N LYS A 125 7.70 -7.52 -10.75
CA LYS A 125 9.07 -7.39 -10.27
C LYS A 125 9.13 -7.40 -8.75
#